data_AF-A0A376P4B7-F1
#
_entry.id   AF-A0A376P4B7-F1
#
_cell.length_a   1.000
_cell.length_b   1.000
_cell.length_c   1.000
_cell.angle_alpha   90.00
_cell.angle_beta   90.00
_cell.angle_gamma   90.00
#
_symmetry.space_group_name_H-M   'P 1'
#
loop_
_entity.id
_entity.type
_entity.pdbx_description
1 polymer ?
#
loop_
_entity_poly.entity_id
_entity_poly.type
_entity_poly.pdbx_seq_one_letter_code
_entity_poly.pdbx_strand_id
1 'polypeptide(L)' 'MSKRRVVVTGLGMLSPVGNTVESTWKALLAGQSGISLIDHFDLAPMQRNLLA' A
#
# COMPACT_ATOMS: atom_id res chain seq x y z
N MET A 1 -16.63 -27.10 22.59
CA MET A 1 -16.48 -25.83 21.85
C MET A 1 -16.87 -26.07 20.40
N SER A 2 -17.96 -25.50 19.89
CA SER A 2 -18.30 -25.60 18.47
C SER A 2 -17.31 -24.77 17.63
N LYS A 3 -16.82 -25.31 16.51
CA LYS A 3 -15.96 -24.57 15.57
C LYS A 3 -16.79 -23.44 14.95
N ARG A 4 -16.40 -22.19 15.22
CA ARG A 4 -17.05 -21.01 14.64
C ARG A 4 -16.72 -20.96 13.15
N ARG A 5 -17.73 -21.02 12.28
CA ARG A 5 -17.55 -20.90 10.83
C ARG A 5 -17.52 -19.42 10.45
N VAL A 6 -16.45 -19.01 9.81
CA VAL A 6 -16.30 -17.66 9.24
C VAL A 6 -16.20 -17.81 7.73
N VAL A 7 -16.91 -16.95 7.00
CA VAL A 7 -16.93 -16.93 5.54
C VAL A 7 -16.49 -15.54 5.08
N VAL A 8 -15.59 -15.50 4.09
CA VAL A 8 -15.22 -14.29 3.37
C VAL A 8 -16.10 -14.22 2.11
N THR A 9 -16.91 -13.17 2.00
CA THR A 9 -17.89 -13.02 0.91
C THR A 9 -17.41 -12.12 -0.23
N GLY A 10 -16.30 -11.41 -0.05
CA GLY A 10 -15.72 -10.54 -1.06
C GLY A 10 -14.40 -9.94 -0.60
N LEU A 11 -13.61 -9.49 -1.57
CA LEU A 11 -12.33 -8.82 -1.36
C LEU A 11 -12.23 -7.64 -2.32
N GLY A 12 -11.66 -6.55 -1.83
CA GLY A 12 -11.34 -5.36 -2.61
C GLY A 12 -10.01 -4.79 -2.12
N MET A 13 -9.27 -4.13 -3.01
CA MET A 13 -7.97 -3.59 -2.67
C MET A 13 -7.65 -2.34 -3.48
N LEU A 14 -7.19 -1.31 -2.79
CA LEU A 14 -6.69 -0.07 -3.33
C LEU A 14 -5.36 0.23 -2.63
N SER A 15 -4.28 0.35 -3.40
CA SER A 15 -2.94 0.52 -2.86
C SER A 15 -2.01 1.21 -3.87
N PRO A 16 -0.85 1.74 -3.43
CA PRO A 16 0.14 2.31 -4.34
C PRO A 16 0.73 1.34 -5.38
N VAL A 17 0.53 0.03 -5.22
CA VAL A 17 1.00 -1.01 -6.16
C VAL A 17 -0.13 -1.68 -6.94
N GLY A 18 -1.37 -1.19 -6.82
CA GLY A 18 -2.51 -1.73 -7.57
C GLY A 18 -3.88 -1.35 -7.01
N ASN A 19 -4.88 -1.32 -7.90
CA ASN A 19 -6.25 -0.89 -7.59
C ASN A 19 -7.27 -2.03 -7.66
N THR A 20 -6.79 -3.26 -7.77
CA THR A 20 -7.60 -4.49 -7.69
C THR A 20 -6.86 -5.51 -6.83
N VAL A 21 -7.58 -6.54 -6.39
CA VAL A 21 -6.98 -7.67 -5.66
C VAL A 21 -5.89 -8.33 -6.49
N GLU A 22 -6.19 -8.63 -7.76
CA GLU A 22 -5.28 -9.31 -8.68
C GLU A 22 -4.03 -8.48 -8.99
N SER A 23 -4.19 -7.20 -9.38
CA SER A 23 -3.06 -6.35 -9.74
C SER A 23 -2.09 -6.17 -8.59
N THR A 24 -2.62 -5.93 -7.39
CA THR A 24 -1.81 -5.73 -6.19
C THR A 24 -1.10 -7.01 -5.76
N TRP A 25 -1.80 -8.15 -5.78
CA TRP A 25 -1.20 -9.44 -5.44
C TRP A 25 -0.01 -9.78 -6.35
N LYS A 26 -0.18 -9.58 -7.66
CA LYS A 26 0.89 -9.79 -8.64
C LYS A 26 2.08 -8.86 -8.39
N ALA A 27 1.84 -7.58 -8.09
CA ALA A 27 2.90 -6.61 -7.80
C ALA A 27 3.69 -6.97 -6.53
N LEU A 28 3.00 -7.39 -5.47
CA LEU A 28 3.62 -7.83 -4.21
C LEU A 28 4.49 -9.07 -4.42
N LEU A 29 3.98 -10.08 -5.13
CA LEU A 29 4.77 -11.28 -5.46
C LEU A 29 6.01 -10.97 -6.31
N ALA A 30 5.94 -9.94 -7.15
CA ALA A 30 7.06 -9.44 -7.94
C ALA A 30 8.02 -8.53 -7.15
N GLY A 31 7.78 -8.30 -5.85
CA GLY A 31 8.61 -7.46 -5.01
C GLY A 31 8.57 -5.97 -5.36
N GLN A 32 7.50 -5.52 -6.02
CA GLN A 32 7.36 -4.12 -6.43
C GLN A 32 7.10 -3.23 -5.20
N SER A 33 7.87 -2.14 -5.08
CA SER A 33 7.63 -1.10 -4.08
C SER A 33 6.69 -0.05 -4.66
N GLY A 34 5.69 0.37 -3.88
CA GLY A 34 4.83 1.50 -4.21
C GLY A 34 5.30 2.84 -3.63
N ILE A 35 6.46 2.86 -2.96
CA ILE A 35 7.04 4.08 -2.39
C ILE A 35 7.68 4.89 -3.51
N SER A 36 7.33 6.17 -3.57
CA SER A 36 7.90 7.15 -4.49
C SER A 36 8.06 8.51 -3.80
N LEU A 37 8.80 9.42 -4.44
CA LEU A 37 8.86 10.82 -4.00
C LEU A 37 7.50 11.48 -4.22
N ILE A 38 7.10 12.35 -3.29
CA ILE A 38 5.89 13.16 -3.45
C ILE A 38 6.18 14.22 -4.52
N ASP A 39 5.39 14.25 -5.59
CA ASP A 39 5.52 15.15 -6.73
C ASP A 39 4.36 16.16 -6.85
N HIS A 40 3.29 15.97 -6.07
CA HIS A 40 2.08 16.79 -6.10
C HIS A 40 2.06 17.95 -5.09
N PHE A 41 3.07 18.06 -4.22
CA PHE A 41 3.16 19.14 -3.23
C PHE A 41 4.62 19.52 -2.94
N ASP A 42 4.86 20.81 -2.71
CA ASP A 42 6.17 21.33 -2.36
C ASP A 42 6.57 20.89 -0.94
N LEU A 43 7.54 19.99 -0.86
CA LEU A 43 8.06 19.46 0.40
C LEU A 43 9.14 20.33 1.05
N ALA A 44 9.60 21.41 0.41
CA ALA A 44 10.67 22.26 0.94
C ALA A 44 10.43 22.73 2.40
N PRO A 45 9.20 23.09 2.82
CA PRO A 45 8.94 23.48 4.21
C PRO A 45 9.07 22.34 5.24
N MET A 46 9.00 21.08 4.81
CA MET A 46 9.05 19.90 5.69
C MET A 46 10.46 19.29 5.80
N GLN A 47 11.40 19.78 5.00
CA GLN A 47 12.77 19.29 4.98
C GLN A 47 13.48 19.72 6.27
N ARG A 48 13.58 18.80 7.25
CA ARG A 48 14.39 19.04 8.46
C ARG A 48 15.86 19.12 8.07
N ASN A 49 16.48 20.27 8.29
CA ASN A 49 17.94 20.41 8.33
C ASN A 49 18.48 19.59 9.52
N LEU A 50 19.07 18.43 9.23
CA LEU A 50 19.78 17.61 10.21
C LEU A 50 21.24 18.05 10.31
N LEU A 51 21.46 19.33 10.65
CA LEU A 51 22.76 19.82 11.10
C LEU A 51 22.66 20.12 12.60
N ALA A 52 23.03 19.11 13.39
CA ALA A 52 23.54 19.24 14.75
C ALA A 52 24.82 18.40 14.81
#